data_AF-A0A8D8JDG5-F1
#
_entry.id   AF-A0A8D8JDG5-F1
#
_cell.length_a   1.000
_cell.length_b   1.000
_cell.length_c   1.000
_cell.angle_alpha   90.00
_cell.angle_beta   90.00
_cell.angle_gamma   90.00
#
_symmetry.space_group_name_H-M   'P 1'
#
loop_
_entity.id
_entity.type
_entity.pdbx_description
1 polymer ?
#
loop_
_entity_poly.entity_id
_entity_poly.type
_entity_poly.pdbx_seq_one_letter_code
_entity_poly.pdbx_strand_id
1 'polypeptide(L)'
;MAATVEEAVFNALRGHHNEKTKLPTPRIIKIYVASLKEDFKEERRQLLEVIGPDLQSVYDDRQIEVEFVDIHFGTGSNEHGLVDLDPYVLDDHLHEIETCHRVSKSVFLIVLLGSRLGNFLLPTRLDAEVFTAISKRATAGECDRLRKWYHQEEKEPSGGFVLQTQYRSLDRPEWIAESRQLSEILECKIDEILEAFQDDGGGGLDGLT
;
A
#
# COMPACT_ATOMS: atom_id res chain seq x y z
N MET A 1 5.58 -41.71 -19.94
CA MET A 1 6.42 -42.48 -19.00
C MET A 1 6.27 -41.80 -17.64
N ALA A 2 5.78 -42.52 -16.63
CA ALA A 2 5.63 -41.95 -15.29
C ALA A 2 7.01 -41.62 -14.71
N ALA A 3 7.26 -40.36 -14.36
CA ALA A 3 8.46 -39.96 -13.66
C ALA A 3 8.53 -40.73 -12.34
N THR A 4 9.65 -41.40 -12.07
CA THR A 4 9.90 -42.10 -10.80
C THR A 4 9.84 -41.07 -9.68
N VAL A 5 8.77 -41.10 -8.89
CA VAL A 5 8.60 -40.20 -7.73
C VAL A 5 9.73 -40.50 -6.75
N GLU A 6 10.61 -39.52 -6.53
CA GLU A 6 11.77 -39.66 -5.64
C GLU A 6 11.32 -40.00 -4.21
N GLU A 7 12.04 -40.91 -3.57
CA GLU A 7 11.78 -41.38 -2.19
C GLU A 7 11.69 -40.23 -1.18
N ALA A 8 12.37 -39.11 -1.46
CA ALA A 8 12.28 -37.86 -0.71
C ALA A 8 10.86 -37.26 -0.68
N VAL A 9 10.11 -37.35 -1.78
CA VAL A 9 8.73 -36.85 -1.90
C VAL A 9 7.79 -37.72 -1.06
N PHE A 10 7.94 -39.05 -1.12
CA PHE A 10 7.14 -39.96 -0.29
C PHE A 10 7.40 -39.78 1.21
N ASN A 11 8.66 -39.56 1.59
CA ASN A 11 9.00 -39.26 2.98
C ASN A 11 8.40 -37.92 3.43
N ALA A 12 8.42 -36.89 2.58
CA ALA A 12 7.75 -35.63 2.85
C ALA A 12 6.23 -35.80 3.05
N LEU A 13 5.55 -36.55 2.18
CA LEU A 13 4.10 -36.83 2.27
C LEU A 13 3.72 -37.62 3.54
N ARG A 14 4.66 -38.40 4.10
CA ARG A 14 4.50 -39.09 5.39
C ARG A 14 4.85 -38.22 6.60
N GLY A 15 5.19 -36.94 6.38
CA GLY A 15 5.59 -36.01 7.43
C GLY A 15 7.06 -36.08 7.82
N HIS A 16 7.87 -36.93 7.18
CA HIS A 16 9.31 -37.02 7.41
C HIS A 16 10.06 -36.02 6.51
N HIS A 17 10.16 -34.77 6.96
CA HIS A 17 10.91 -33.72 6.28
C HIS A 17 12.26 -33.50 6.99
N ASN A 18 13.35 -33.53 6.22
CA ASN A 18 14.69 -33.15 6.66
C ASN A 18 15.16 -31.95 5.82
N GLU A 19 16.19 -31.22 6.26
CA GLU A 19 16.78 -30.09 5.49
C GLU A 19 17.25 -30.48 4.06
N LYS A 20 17.43 -31.77 3.80
CA LYS A 20 17.84 -32.32 2.50
C LYS A 20 16.67 -32.66 1.56
N THR A 21 15.43 -32.54 2.02
CA THR A 21 14.24 -32.84 1.22
C THR A 21 13.99 -31.70 0.22
N LYS A 22 14.56 -31.81 -0.98
CA LYS A 22 14.30 -30.87 -2.08
C LYS A 22 12.97 -31.20 -2.74
N LEU A 23 11.89 -30.60 -2.24
CA LEU A 23 10.62 -30.64 -2.95
C LEU A 23 10.72 -29.82 -4.25
N PRO A 24 10.05 -30.22 -5.34
CA PRO A 24 9.96 -29.40 -6.54
C PRO A 24 9.36 -28.05 -6.17
N THR A 25 10.04 -26.95 -6.50
CA THR A 25 9.47 -25.61 -6.29
C THR A 25 8.32 -25.44 -7.27
N PRO A 26 7.08 -25.17 -6.80
CA PRO A 26 5.97 -24.90 -7.69
C PRO A 26 6.31 -23.73 -8.61
N ARG A 27 5.92 -23.83 -9.88
CA ARG A 27 6.12 -22.77 -10.87
C ARG A 27 4.90 -21.86 -10.82
N ILE A 28 5.01 -20.78 -10.05
CA ILE A 28 3.91 -19.83 -9.90
C ILE A 28 4.15 -18.56 -10.71
N ILE A 29 3.10 -18.04 -11.31
CA ILE A 29 3.00 -16.70 -11.89
C ILE A 29 1.98 -15.96 -11.03
N LYS A 30 2.47 -15.21 -10.04
CA LYS A 30 1.64 -14.44 -9.12
C LYS A 30 1.66 -12.98 -9.54
N ILE A 31 0.51 -12.44 -9.94
CA ILE A 31 0.36 -11.13 -10.57
C ILE A 31 -0.44 -10.21 -9.64
N TYR A 32 0.23 -9.19 -9.10
CA TYR A 32 -0.42 -8.13 -8.37
C TYR A 32 -1.18 -7.20 -9.30
N VAL A 33 -2.45 -6.91 -8.99
CA VAL A 33 -3.29 -5.96 -9.73
C VAL A 33 -3.43 -4.68 -8.91
N ALA A 34 -2.68 -3.65 -9.29
CA ALA A 34 -2.70 -2.35 -8.63
C ALA A 34 -3.78 -1.45 -9.27
N SER A 35 -4.71 -0.97 -8.46
CA SER A 35 -5.64 0.11 -8.80
C SER A 35 -6.18 0.78 -7.54
N LEU A 36 -6.87 1.90 -7.70
CA LEU A 36 -7.76 2.40 -6.64
C LEU A 36 -8.95 1.45 -6.47
N LYS A 37 -9.45 1.33 -5.23
CA LYS A 37 -10.57 0.45 -4.85
C LYS A 37 -11.83 0.71 -5.66
N GLU A 38 -12.09 1.98 -5.95
CA GLU A 38 -13.29 2.41 -6.64
C GLU A 38 -13.13 2.38 -8.17
N ASP A 39 -11.90 2.26 -8.68
CA ASP A 39 -11.63 2.20 -10.12
C ASP A 39 -11.59 0.74 -10.61
N PHE A 40 -11.92 0.58 -11.89
CA PHE A 40 -11.79 -0.67 -12.64
C PHE A 40 -12.41 -1.90 -11.96
N LYS A 41 -13.53 -1.74 -11.25
CA LYS A 41 -14.18 -2.82 -10.48
C LYS A 41 -14.54 -4.00 -11.39
N GLU A 42 -15.10 -3.71 -12.57
CA GLU A 42 -15.48 -4.74 -13.52
C GLU A 42 -14.28 -5.42 -14.17
N GLU A 43 -13.25 -4.67 -14.54
CA GLU A 43 -12.03 -5.22 -15.14
C GLU A 43 -11.27 -6.10 -14.15
N ARG A 44 -11.17 -5.67 -12.88
CA ARG A 44 -10.57 -6.49 -11.81
C ARG A 44 -11.38 -7.75 -11.55
N ARG A 45 -12.71 -7.64 -11.54
CA ARG A 45 -13.61 -8.80 -11.45
C ARG A 45 -13.40 -9.76 -12.62
N GLN A 46 -13.30 -9.27 -13.85
CA GLN A 46 -13.02 -10.08 -15.04
C GLN A 46 -11.65 -10.77 -14.95
N LEU A 47 -10.62 -10.09 -14.43
CA LEU A 47 -9.30 -10.69 -14.21
C LEU A 47 -9.37 -11.89 -13.26
N LEU A 48 -10.11 -11.76 -12.15
CA LEU A 48 -10.19 -12.80 -11.12
C LEU A 48 -11.15 -13.93 -11.47
N GLU A 49 -12.33 -13.62 -12.02
CA GLU A 49 -13.43 -14.57 -12.20
C GLU A 49 -13.43 -15.27 -13.56
N VAL A 50 -12.78 -14.68 -14.57
CA VAL A 50 -12.80 -15.18 -15.96
C VAL A 50 -11.39 -15.44 -16.46
N ILE A 51 -10.56 -14.40 -16.53
CA ILE A 51 -9.23 -14.48 -17.15
C ILE A 51 -8.29 -15.37 -16.33
N GLY A 52 -8.30 -15.27 -15.01
CA GLY A 52 -7.51 -16.13 -14.11
C GLY A 52 -7.78 -17.61 -14.34
N PRO A 53 -9.03 -18.08 -14.22
CA PRO A 53 -9.41 -19.46 -14.51
C PRO A 53 -9.08 -19.92 -15.95
N ASP A 54 -9.30 -19.05 -16.95
CA ASP A 54 -8.98 -19.35 -18.34
C ASP A 54 -7.46 -19.54 -18.55
N LEU A 55 -6.65 -18.63 -17.99
CA LEU A 55 -5.19 -18.75 -18.02
C LEU A 55 -4.71 -20.00 -17.28
N GLN A 56 -5.27 -20.28 -16.11
CA GLN A 56 -4.93 -21.49 -15.35
C GLN A 56 -5.17 -22.74 -16.20
N SER A 57 -6.32 -22.84 -16.86
CA SER A 57 -6.66 -23.97 -17.75
C SER A 57 -5.66 -24.17 -18.90
N VAL A 58 -5.08 -23.10 -19.43
CA VAL A 58 -4.04 -23.17 -20.49
C VAL A 58 -2.70 -23.68 -19.95
N TYR A 59 -2.42 -23.44 -18.68
CA TYR A 59 -1.12 -23.72 -18.04
C TYR A 59 -1.13 -24.96 -17.13
N ASP A 60 -2.29 -25.58 -16.89
CA ASP A 60 -2.47 -26.78 -16.07
C ASP A 60 -1.53 -27.94 -16.50
N ASP A 61 -1.48 -28.24 -17.80
CA ASP A 61 -0.62 -29.31 -18.35
C ASP A 61 0.88 -29.05 -18.14
N ARG A 62 1.25 -27.78 -17.86
CA ARG A 62 2.65 -27.34 -17.69
C ARG A 62 3.05 -27.22 -16.22
N GLN A 63 2.15 -27.58 -15.30
CA GLN A 63 2.35 -27.44 -13.85
C GLN A 63 2.73 -26.00 -13.46
N ILE A 64 2.13 -25.02 -14.16
CA ILE A 64 2.27 -23.61 -13.85
C ILE A 64 0.97 -23.15 -13.20
N GLU A 65 1.10 -22.56 -12.03
CA GLU A 65 -0.01 -21.94 -11.29
C GLU A 65 -0.04 -20.44 -11.61
N VAL A 66 -1.22 -19.91 -11.92
CA VAL A 66 -1.45 -18.51 -12.23
C VAL A 66 -2.40 -17.93 -11.18
N GLU A 67 -1.96 -16.89 -10.50
CA GLU A 67 -2.72 -16.25 -9.42
C GLU A 67 -2.77 -14.74 -9.67
N PHE A 68 -3.98 -14.18 -9.72
CA PHE A 68 -4.18 -12.74 -9.66
C PHE A 68 -4.44 -12.31 -8.22
N VAL A 69 -3.74 -11.27 -7.78
CA VAL A 69 -3.83 -10.74 -6.43
C VAL A 69 -4.43 -9.34 -6.50
N ASP A 70 -5.65 -9.22 -5.99
CA ASP A 70 -6.35 -7.95 -5.83
C ASP A 70 -6.71 -7.79 -4.36
N ILE A 71 -6.06 -6.85 -3.68
CA ILE A 71 -6.27 -6.62 -2.26
C ILE A 71 -7.65 -6.05 -1.93
N HIS A 72 -8.34 -5.51 -2.94
CA HIS A 72 -9.69 -4.95 -2.78
C HIS A 72 -10.76 -6.03 -2.95
N PHE A 73 -10.41 -7.21 -3.45
CA PHE A 73 -11.35 -8.31 -3.65
C PHE A 73 -11.97 -8.75 -2.32
N GLY A 74 -13.30 -8.83 -2.28
CA GLY A 74 -14.04 -9.22 -1.07
C GLY A 74 -14.12 -8.16 0.04
N THR A 75 -13.61 -6.94 -0.17
CA THR A 75 -13.60 -5.87 0.86
C THR A 75 -14.92 -5.07 0.96
N GLY A 76 -15.92 -5.39 0.13
CA GLY A 76 -17.24 -4.76 0.13
C GLY A 76 -17.27 -3.35 -0.50
N SER A 77 -18.47 -2.84 -0.74
CA SER A 77 -18.71 -1.55 -1.41
C SER A 77 -18.72 -0.34 -0.48
N ASN A 78 -18.36 -0.52 0.80
CA ASN A 78 -18.45 0.58 1.75
C ASN A 78 -17.31 1.56 1.46
N GLU A 79 -17.67 2.66 0.81
CA GLU A 79 -16.92 3.90 0.79
C GLU A 79 -16.56 4.22 2.25
N HIS A 80 -15.27 4.35 2.56
CA HIS A 80 -14.75 4.68 3.91
C HIS A 80 -14.74 3.49 4.90
N GLY A 81 -14.38 2.29 4.44
CA GLY A 81 -14.01 1.21 5.37
C GLY A 81 -12.79 1.62 6.22
N LEU A 82 -12.70 1.11 7.45
CA LEU A 82 -11.54 1.36 8.34
C LEU A 82 -10.19 1.03 7.68
N VAL A 83 -10.19 0.03 6.79
CA VAL A 83 -9.02 -0.38 6.00
C VAL A 83 -8.58 0.72 5.04
N ASP A 84 -9.54 1.43 4.43
CA ASP A 84 -9.26 2.52 3.49
C ASP A 84 -8.74 3.79 4.21
N LEU A 85 -8.78 3.81 5.55
CA LEU A 85 -8.26 4.88 6.41
C LEU A 85 -7.10 4.42 7.28
N ASP A 86 -6.58 3.19 7.09
CA ASP A 86 -5.37 2.77 7.77
C ASP A 86 -4.17 3.49 7.13
N PRO A 87 -3.41 4.31 7.87
CA PRO A 87 -2.19 4.96 7.38
C PRO A 87 -1.17 4.00 6.76
N TYR A 88 -1.21 2.71 7.15
CA TYR A 88 -0.26 1.68 6.71
C TYR A 88 -0.72 0.88 5.48
N VAL A 89 -1.87 1.19 4.87
CA VAL A 89 -2.37 0.40 3.72
C VAL A 89 -1.38 0.41 2.54
N LEU A 90 -0.64 1.51 2.35
CA LEU A 90 0.39 1.58 1.32
C LEU A 90 1.53 0.57 1.57
N ASP A 91 1.90 0.37 2.84
CA ASP A 91 2.92 -0.63 3.19
C ASP A 91 2.42 -2.04 2.89
N ASP A 92 1.13 -2.33 3.11
CA ASP A 92 0.51 -3.60 2.73
C ASP A 92 0.53 -3.81 1.20
N HIS A 93 0.19 -2.77 0.43
CA HIS A 93 0.28 -2.78 -1.04
C HIS A 93 1.72 -3.08 -1.50
N LEU A 94 2.71 -2.36 -0.96
CA LEU A 94 4.12 -2.50 -1.33
C LEU A 94 4.64 -3.89 -0.94
N HIS A 95 4.28 -4.39 0.24
CA HIS A 95 4.66 -5.71 0.71
C HIS A 95 4.13 -6.83 -0.20
N GLU A 96 2.89 -6.71 -0.67
CA GLU A 96 2.32 -7.71 -1.57
C GLU A 96 2.95 -7.63 -2.98
N ILE A 97 3.27 -6.43 -3.47
CA ILE A 97 4.04 -6.25 -4.73
C ILE A 97 5.41 -6.92 -4.62
N GLU A 98 6.14 -6.69 -3.53
CA GLU A 98 7.43 -7.32 -3.27
C GLU A 98 7.33 -8.84 -3.18
N THR A 99 6.26 -9.33 -2.56
CA THR A 99 5.98 -10.77 -2.48
C THR A 99 5.72 -11.36 -3.86
N CYS A 100 4.87 -10.74 -4.68
CA CYS A 100 4.63 -11.17 -6.07
C CYS A 100 5.92 -11.16 -6.90
N HIS A 101 6.73 -10.10 -6.79
CA HIS A 101 8.03 -10.01 -7.47
C HIS A 101 8.99 -11.14 -7.05
N ARG A 102 9.03 -11.48 -5.76
CA ARG A 102 9.92 -12.51 -5.23
C ARG A 102 9.53 -13.92 -5.67
N VAL A 103 8.22 -14.22 -5.72
CA VAL A 103 7.73 -15.59 -5.95
C VAL A 103 7.41 -15.88 -7.41
N SER A 104 6.93 -14.89 -8.16
CA SER A 104 6.50 -15.06 -9.56
C SER A 104 7.67 -15.41 -10.47
N LYS A 105 7.45 -16.31 -11.42
CA LYS A 105 8.41 -16.70 -12.46
C LYS A 105 8.31 -15.87 -13.74
N SER A 106 7.38 -14.92 -13.79
CA SER A 106 7.10 -14.09 -14.96
C SER A 106 6.58 -12.73 -14.52
N VAL A 107 5.77 -12.08 -15.35
CA VAL A 107 4.99 -10.88 -15.02
C VAL A 107 4.40 -11.02 -13.62
N PHE A 108 4.58 -9.99 -12.81
CA PHE A 108 4.18 -9.97 -11.40
C PHE A 108 3.36 -8.75 -11.01
N LEU A 109 3.20 -7.78 -11.93
CA LEU A 109 2.52 -6.52 -11.68
C LEU A 109 1.75 -6.06 -12.91
N ILE A 110 0.48 -5.72 -12.70
CA ILE A 110 -0.38 -4.99 -13.63
C ILE A 110 -0.86 -3.74 -12.89
N VAL A 111 -0.79 -2.59 -13.52
CA VAL A 111 -1.28 -1.32 -12.96
C VAL A 111 -2.40 -0.80 -13.83
N LEU A 112 -3.58 -0.61 -13.23
CA LEU A 112 -4.75 -0.01 -13.85
C LEU A 112 -4.85 1.43 -13.37
N LEU A 113 -4.44 2.38 -14.22
CA LEU A 113 -4.37 3.79 -13.88
C LEU A 113 -5.66 4.52 -14.26
N GLY A 114 -6.34 5.05 -13.26
CA GLY A 114 -7.53 5.89 -13.41
C GLY A 114 -7.18 7.38 -13.47
N SER A 115 -8.22 8.22 -13.45
CA SER A 115 -8.07 9.68 -13.39
C SER A 115 -8.05 10.23 -11.95
N ARG A 116 -8.32 9.38 -10.96
CA ARG A 116 -8.35 9.77 -9.54
C ARG A 116 -6.99 9.54 -8.89
N LEU A 117 -6.65 10.39 -7.91
CA LEU A 117 -5.43 10.25 -7.11
C LEU A 117 -5.62 9.33 -5.89
N GLY A 118 -6.87 9.09 -5.48
CA GLY A 118 -7.20 8.32 -4.29
C GLY A 118 -7.42 9.21 -3.06
N ASN A 119 -7.45 8.59 -1.89
CA ASN A 119 -7.63 9.28 -0.61
C ASN A 119 -6.28 9.75 -0.08
N PHE A 120 -6.24 10.94 0.51
CA PHE A 120 -5.09 11.38 1.29
C PHE A 120 -5.09 10.67 2.65
N LEU A 121 -4.17 9.72 2.78
CA LEU A 121 -3.96 9.01 4.04
C LEU A 121 -2.96 9.78 4.90
N LEU A 122 -3.14 9.69 6.22
CA LEU A 122 -2.19 10.30 7.14
C LEU A 122 -0.80 9.72 6.91
N PRO A 123 0.22 10.58 6.72
CA PRO A 123 1.60 10.12 6.63
C PRO A 123 2.00 9.38 7.91
N THR A 124 2.56 8.18 7.78
CA THR A 124 3.08 7.43 8.93
C THR A 124 4.32 8.10 9.52
N ARG A 125 5.03 8.89 8.72
CA ARG A 125 6.24 9.63 9.05
C ARG A 125 6.20 11.04 8.45
N LEU A 126 6.69 12.01 9.21
CA LEU A 126 6.89 13.39 8.79
C LEU A 126 8.31 13.83 9.17
N ASP A 127 9.04 14.42 8.24
CA ASP A 127 10.35 14.98 8.54
C ASP A 127 10.22 16.14 9.54
N ALA A 128 11.22 16.34 10.39
CA ALA A 128 11.20 17.41 11.40
C ALA A 128 11.01 18.80 10.77
N GLU A 129 11.56 19.05 9.58
CA GLU A 129 11.40 20.30 8.85
C GLU A 129 9.96 20.51 8.40
N VAL A 130 9.32 19.47 7.84
CA VAL A 130 7.92 19.49 7.40
C VAL A 130 6.99 19.72 8.60
N PHE A 131 7.18 18.96 9.69
CA PHE A 131 6.38 19.12 10.90
C PHE A 131 6.52 20.53 11.49
N THR A 132 7.73 21.09 11.49
CA THR A 132 7.99 22.45 11.96
C THR A 132 7.33 23.49 11.04
N ALA A 133 7.39 23.31 9.73
CA ALA A 133 6.78 24.22 8.76
C ALA A 133 5.25 24.26 8.89
N ILE A 134 4.63 23.10 9.10
CA ILE A 134 3.19 22.96 9.36
C ILE A 134 2.84 23.62 10.71
N SER A 135 3.59 23.30 11.77
CA SER A 135 3.35 23.84 13.11
C SER A 135 3.42 25.36 13.18
N LYS A 136 4.25 26.01 12.35
CA LYS A 136 4.35 27.47 12.28
C LYS A 136 3.09 28.16 11.74
N ARG A 137 2.32 27.45 10.92
CA ARG A 137 1.10 27.96 10.25
C ARG A 137 -0.20 27.42 10.87
N ALA A 138 -0.06 26.43 11.75
CA ALA A 138 -1.15 25.88 12.52
C ALA A 138 -1.51 26.76 13.72
N THR A 139 -2.79 26.77 14.08
CA THR A 139 -3.29 27.35 15.33
C THR A 139 -2.80 26.54 16.54
N ALA A 140 -2.95 27.11 17.74
CA ALA A 140 -2.55 26.41 18.98
C ALA A 140 -3.28 25.06 19.14
N GLY A 141 -4.59 25.01 18.86
CA GLY A 141 -5.38 23.78 18.96
C GLY A 141 -4.98 22.72 17.93
N GLU A 142 -4.65 23.14 16.71
CA GLU A 142 -4.14 22.24 15.65
C GLU A 142 -2.76 21.68 16.01
N CYS A 143 -1.87 22.51 16.56
CA CYS A 143 -0.55 22.07 17.05
C CYS A 143 -0.68 21.03 18.16
N ASP A 144 -1.57 21.25 19.12
CA ASP A 144 -1.80 20.32 20.22
C ASP A 144 -2.31 18.96 19.72
N ARG A 145 -3.20 18.98 18.72
CA ARG A 145 -3.68 17.77 18.06
C ARG A 145 -2.59 17.06 17.25
N LEU A 146 -1.76 17.79 16.51
CA LEU A 146 -0.62 17.20 15.80
C LEU A 146 0.34 16.52 16.78
N ARG A 147 0.70 17.18 17.89
CA ARG A 147 1.58 16.60 18.92
C ARG A 147 0.96 15.43 19.69
N LYS A 148 -0.37 15.40 19.83
CA LYS A 148 -1.08 14.24 20.39
C LYS A 148 -0.80 12.98 19.56
N TRP A 149 -0.77 13.11 18.23
CA TRP A 149 -0.70 11.95 17.33
C TRP A 149 0.69 11.70 16.74
N TYR A 150 1.53 12.71 16.59
CA TYR A 150 2.87 12.61 16.01
C TYR A 150 3.94 12.84 17.08
N HIS A 151 4.80 11.84 17.27
CA HIS A 151 5.85 11.88 18.29
C HIS A 151 7.23 11.90 17.64
N GLN A 152 8.14 12.67 18.22
CA GLN A 152 9.51 12.74 17.74
C GLN A 152 10.22 11.40 17.97
N GLU A 153 10.84 10.87 16.93
CA GLU A 153 11.62 9.64 16.98
C GLU A 153 13.02 9.93 17.53
N GLU A 154 13.33 9.42 18.72
CA GLU A 154 14.62 9.66 19.39
C GLU A 154 15.81 8.99 18.71
N LYS A 155 15.55 7.98 17.86
CA LYS A 155 16.59 7.13 17.26
C LYS A 155 17.12 7.65 15.92
N GLU A 156 16.49 8.68 15.35
CA GLU A 156 16.83 9.18 14.03
C GLU A 156 17.61 10.51 14.12
N PRO A 157 18.85 10.58 13.59
CA PRO A 157 19.71 11.74 13.77
C PRO A 157 19.22 13.00 13.04
N SER A 158 18.42 12.86 11.97
CA SER A 158 17.75 13.97 11.26
C SER A 158 16.52 14.49 12.01
N GLY A 159 16.00 13.74 12.98
CA GLY A 159 14.72 14.01 13.62
C GLY A 159 13.55 13.73 12.69
N GLY A 160 12.69 12.80 13.10
CA GLY A 160 11.44 12.50 12.41
C GLY A 160 10.28 12.50 13.39
N PHE A 161 9.07 12.75 12.90
CA PHE A 161 7.84 12.59 13.66
C PHE A 161 7.08 11.38 13.14
N VAL A 162 6.73 10.45 14.03
CA VAL A 162 6.05 9.19 13.69
C VAL A 162 4.63 9.22 14.23
N LEU A 163 3.68 8.78 13.40
CA LEU A 163 2.28 8.62 13.79
C LEU A 163 2.14 7.50 14.83
N GLN A 164 1.56 7.82 15.98
CA GLN A 164 1.27 6.82 17.01
C GLN A 164 0.24 5.81 16.54
N THR A 165 0.42 4.54 16.89
CA THR A 165 -0.51 3.45 16.51
C THR A 165 -1.69 3.26 17.48
N GLN A 166 -1.80 4.12 18.50
CA GLN A 166 -2.84 4.03 19.54
C GLN A 166 -4.26 4.19 18.98
N TYR A 167 -4.42 4.80 17.80
CA TYR A 167 -5.70 4.91 17.11
C TYR A 167 -6.37 3.56 16.84
N ARG A 168 -5.60 2.46 16.76
CA ARG A 168 -6.13 1.09 16.60
C ARG A 168 -6.98 0.63 17.79
N SER A 169 -6.88 1.32 18.93
CA SER A 169 -7.68 1.06 20.13
C SER A 169 -8.92 1.95 20.29
N LEU A 170 -9.07 2.98 19.45
CA LEU A 170 -10.22 3.88 19.48
C LEU A 170 -11.45 3.27 18.83
N ASP A 171 -12.63 3.78 19.20
CA ASP A 171 -13.86 3.45 18.52
C ASP A 171 -13.84 3.98 17.07
N ARG A 172 -14.45 3.20 16.16
CA ARG A 172 -14.43 3.51 14.71
C ARG A 172 -14.86 4.94 14.36
N PRO A 173 -16.02 5.45 14.80
CA PRO A 173 -16.43 6.82 14.46
C PRO A 173 -15.49 7.89 15.04
N GLU A 174 -14.87 7.60 16.19
CA GLU A 174 -13.92 8.51 16.83
C GLU A 174 -12.64 8.61 15.99
N TRP A 175 -12.07 7.49 15.57
CA TRP A 175 -10.88 7.51 14.72
C TRP A 175 -11.15 8.17 13.37
N ILE A 176 -12.29 7.90 12.73
CA ILE A 176 -12.65 8.52 11.45
C ILE A 176 -12.69 10.05 11.59
N ALA A 177 -13.30 10.55 12.67
CA ALA A 177 -13.39 11.99 12.92
C ALA A 177 -12.00 12.61 13.19
N GLU A 178 -11.19 11.98 14.04
CA GLU A 178 -9.83 12.47 14.35
C GLU A 178 -8.91 12.41 13.12
N SER A 179 -8.95 11.32 12.35
CA SER A 179 -8.16 11.14 11.13
C SER A 179 -8.51 12.19 10.09
N ARG A 180 -9.81 12.43 9.85
CA ARG A 180 -10.27 13.47 8.94
C ARG A 180 -9.77 14.85 9.35
N GLN A 181 -9.86 15.19 10.63
CA GLN A 181 -9.38 16.48 11.13
C GLN A 181 -7.86 16.62 10.98
N LEU A 182 -7.09 15.55 11.19
CA LEU A 182 -5.65 15.55 10.94
C LEU A 182 -5.35 15.74 9.45
N SER A 183 -6.03 15.02 8.55
CA SER A 183 -5.85 15.15 7.11
C SER A 183 -6.18 16.56 6.64
N GLU A 184 -7.30 17.14 7.09
CA GLU A 184 -7.69 18.52 6.78
C GLU A 184 -6.61 19.53 7.22
N ILE A 185 -6.02 19.37 8.42
CA ILE A 185 -4.92 20.21 8.88
C ILE A 185 -3.70 20.05 7.97
N LEU A 186 -3.30 18.81 7.68
CA LEU A 186 -2.10 18.55 6.88
C LEU A 186 -2.25 19.09 5.45
N GLU A 187 -3.36 18.79 4.78
CA GLU A 187 -3.66 19.26 3.42
C GLU A 187 -3.66 20.79 3.37
N CYS A 188 -4.46 21.45 4.22
CA CYS A 188 -4.54 22.92 4.21
C CYS A 188 -3.17 23.57 4.43
N LYS A 189 -2.38 23.06 5.39
CA LYS A 189 -1.08 23.66 5.71
C LYS A 189 -0.01 23.34 4.68
N ILE A 190 -0.07 22.18 4.03
CA ILE A 190 0.82 21.87 2.90
C ILE A 190 0.49 22.77 1.71
N ASP A 191 -0.79 22.96 1.38
CA ASP A 191 -1.21 23.85 0.30
C ASP A 191 -0.77 25.30 0.55
N GLU A 192 -0.99 25.84 1.77
CA GLU A 192 -0.50 27.16 2.17
C GLU A 192 1.03 27.30 2.03
N ILE A 193 1.78 26.22 2.31
CA ILE A 193 3.24 26.20 2.16
C ILE A 193 3.60 26.24 0.67
N LEU A 194 2.95 25.43 -0.16
CA LEU A 194 3.22 25.34 -1.60
C LEU A 194 2.87 26.64 -2.32
N GLU A 195 1.75 27.28 -1.99
CA GLU A 195 1.36 28.58 -2.55
C GLU A 195 2.38 29.67 -2.20
N ALA A 196 2.83 29.74 -0.95
CA ALA A 196 3.84 30.70 -0.53
C ALA A 196 5.18 30.54 -1.29
N PHE A 197 5.55 29.30 -1.67
CA PHE A 197 6.74 29.05 -2.49
C PHE A 197 6.57 29.51 -3.95
N GLN A 198 5.36 29.50 -4.49
CA GLN A 198 5.10 29.97 -5.85
C GLN A 198 5.16 31.50 -5.94
N ASP A 199 4.67 32.19 -4.90
CA ASP A 199 4.69 33.66 -4.83
C ASP A 199 6.11 34.22 -4.66
N ASP A 200 6.99 33.57 -3.88
CA ASP A 200 8.39 33.98 -3.72
C ASP A 200 9.25 33.68 -4.98
N GLY A 201 8.80 32.80 -5.87
CA GLY A 201 9.51 32.39 -7.10
C GLY A 201 9.15 33.18 -8.37
N GLY A 202 8.11 34.02 -8.35
CA GLY A 202 7.57 34.73 -9.52
C GLY A 202 8.31 36.03 -9.92
N GLY A 203 9.35 36.42 -9.19
CA GLY A 203 10.00 37.74 -9.31
C GLY A 203 11.17 37.86 -10.30
N GLY A 204 11.32 36.97 -11.29
CA GLY A 204 12.51 37.04 -12.15
C GLY A 204 12.38 36.29 -13.45
N LEU A 205 11.68 36.86 -14.44
CA LEU A 205 11.93 36.67 -15.88
C LEU A 205 11.12 37.68 -16.73
N ASP A 206 10.95 38.92 -16.28
CA ASP A 206 10.48 40.03 -17.13
C ASP A 206 11.64 41.00 -17.34
N GLY A 207 12.41 40.78 -18.42
CA GLY A 207 13.45 41.71 -18.82
C GLY A 207 14.54 41.10 -19.68
N LEU A 208 14.20 40.74 -20.92
CA LEU A 208 15.08 40.81 -22.09
C LEU A 208 14.22 40.55 -23.35
N THR A 209 13.62 41.64 -23.84
CA THR A 209 13.31 41.81 -25.27
C THR A 209 14.44 42.60 -25.91
#